data_AF-A0A7X4L4P9-F1
#
_entry.id   AF-A0A7X4L4P9-F1
#
_cell.length_a   1.000
_cell.length_b   1.000
_cell.length_c   1.000
_cell.angle_alpha   90.00
_cell.angle_beta   90.00
_cell.angle_gamma   90.00
#
_symmetry.space_group_name_H-M   'P 1'
#
loop_
_entity.id
_entity.type
_entity.pdbx_description
1 polymer ?
#
loop_
_entity_poly.entity_id
_entity_poly.type
_entity_poly.pdbx_seq_one_letter_code
_entity_poly.pdbx_strand_id
1 'polypeptide(L)'
;MNGERLLVCIKQCIMQHFQPMVYDESRCVIETTRGTFPVPDNYKKYKTLAFAFVGHVLNTDDTPVIEKELDWPDPALVYNTIVDRIINHPELSQFISVAFISQLKATIGEGLDINVKGTLNRRGKGIRRPKGVFFRYMESPFVNAKVTA
;
A
#
# COMPACT_ATOMS: atom_id res chain seq x y z
N MET A 1 -8.72 11.08 -18.02
CA MET A 1 -7.90 11.30 -16.81
C MET A 1 -6.44 11.25 -17.23
N ASN A 2 -5.61 12.24 -16.88
CA ASN A 2 -4.17 12.18 -17.14
C ASN A 2 -3.59 10.94 -16.41
N GLY A 3 -2.66 10.22 -17.06
CA GLY A 3 -1.98 9.05 -16.50
C GLY A 3 -1.35 9.32 -15.13
N GLU A 4 -0.89 10.55 -14.86
CA GLU A 4 -0.38 10.94 -13.54
C GLU A 4 -1.44 10.85 -12.44
N ARG A 5 -2.68 11.29 -12.72
CA ARG A 5 -3.78 11.22 -11.74
C ARG A 5 -4.19 9.77 -11.47
N LEU A 6 -4.18 8.92 -12.51
CA LEU A 6 -4.43 7.47 -12.37
C LEU A 6 -3.39 6.83 -11.44
N LEU A 7 -2.11 7.14 -11.66
CA LEU A 7 -1.01 6.64 -10.85
C LEU A 7 -1.13 7.07 -9.39
N VAL A 8 -1.52 8.32 -9.12
CA VAL A 8 -1.74 8.83 -7.75
C VAL A 8 -2.87 8.06 -7.06
N CYS A 9 -4.00 7.83 -7.72
CA CYS A 9 -5.12 7.09 -7.14
C CYS A 9 -4.76 5.63 -6.84
N ILE A 10 -4.08 4.94 -7.76
CA ILE A 10 -3.61 3.55 -7.53
C ILE A 10 -2.66 3.51 -6.33
N LYS A 11 -1.72 4.45 -6.29
CA LYS A 11 -0.77 4.64 -5.20
C LYS A 11 -1.47 4.83 -3.85
N GLN A 12 -2.55 5.61 -3.78
CA GLN A 12 -3.36 5.78 -2.57
C GLN A 12 -4.09 4.50 -2.12
N CYS A 13 -4.54 3.68 -3.06
CA CYS A 13 -5.17 2.40 -2.73
C CYS A 13 -4.16 1.42 -2.10
N ILE A 14 -2.94 1.40 -2.63
CA ILE A 14 -1.82 0.59 -2.12
C ILE A 14 -1.31 1.15 -0.79
N MET A 15 -1.10 2.46 -0.71
CA MET A 15 -0.58 3.19 0.45
C MET A 15 -1.35 4.50 0.66
N GLN A 16 -2.27 4.52 1.63
CA GLN A 16 -3.11 5.69 1.90
C GLN A 16 -2.29 6.93 2.32
N HIS A 17 -1.11 6.73 2.92
CA HIS A 17 -0.15 7.78 3.21
C HIS A 17 1.22 7.39 2.67
N PHE A 18 1.80 8.24 1.83
CA PHE A 18 3.19 8.15 1.40
C PHE A 18 4.09 8.60 2.54
N GLN A 19 4.29 7.73 3.52
CA GLN A 19 5.45 7.86 4.39
C GLN A 19 6.65 7.22 3.69
N PRO A 20 7.85 7.84 3.76
CA PRO A 20 9.05 7.20 3.25
C PRO A 20 9.31 5.93 4.04
N MET A 21 9.32 4.80 3.33
CA MET A 21 9.60 3.47 3.85
C MET A 21 10.68 2.82 3.01
N VAL A 22 11.63 2.15 3.66
CA VAL A 22 12.74 1.44 3.02
C VAL A 22 12.72 -0.01 3.48
N TYR A 23 12.93 -0.95 2.56
CA TYR A 23 13.11 -2.35 2.91
C TYR A 23 14.61 -2.63 3.04
N ASP A 24 15.08 -2.93 4.25
CA ASP A 24 16.44 -3.39 4.49
C ASP A 24 16.47 -4.92 4.35
N GLU A 25 17.06 -5.40 3.26
CA GLU A 25 17.19 -6.83 2.97
C GLU A 25 18.13 -7.55 3.94
N SER A 26 19.15 -6.87 4.47
CA SER A 26 20.15 -7.48 5.35
C SER A 26 19.55 -7.86 6.70
N ARG A 27 18.60 -7.05 7.18
CA ARG A 27 17.90 -7.25 8.45
C ARG A 27 16.49 -7.81 8.30
N CYS A 28 15.98 -7.89 7.05
CA CYS A 28 14.60 -8.27 6.75
C CYS A 28 13.58 -7.37 7.48
N VAL A 29 13.81 -6.06 7.47
CA VAL A 29 12.93 -5.09 8.14
C VAL A 29 12.44 -4.02 7.16
N ILE A 30 11.27 -3.45 7.44
CA ILE A 30 10.83 -2.18 6.86
C ILE A 30 11.17 -1.07 7.83
N GLU A 31 11.99 -0.13 7.40
CA GLU A 31 12.35 1.07 8.13
C GLU A 31 11.46 2.22 7.71
N THR A 32 10.96 2.97 8.70
CA THR A 32 10.09 4.13 8.50
C THR A 32 10.55 5.27 9.40
N THR A 33 10.04 6.48 9.17
CA THR A 33 10.31 7.61 10.08
C THR A 33 9.75 7.39 11.49
N ARG A 34 8.88 6.39 11.66
CA ARG A 34 8.26 5.97 12.91
C ARG A 34 8.85 4.64 13.40
N GLY A 35 10.06 4.24 13.01
CA GLY A 35 10.68 3.02 13.52
C GLY A 35 10.66 1.85 12.54
N THR A 36 11.06 0.68 13.03
CA THR A 36 11.37 -0.51 12.22
C THR A 36 10.39 -1.64 12.47
N PHE A 37 10.08 -2.39 11.40
CA PHE A 37 9.11 -3.48 11.38
C PHE A 37 9.75 -4.75 10.83
N PRO A 38 9.98 -5.78 11.66
CA PRO A 38 10.46 -7.08 11.18
C PRO A 38 9.48 -7.71 10.20
N VAL A 39 9.97 -8.12 9.02
CA VAL A 39 9.16 -8.71 7.95
C VAL A 39 9.36 -10.23 7.93
N PRO A 40 8.29 -11.03 8.04
CA PRO A 40 8.39 -12.48 8.02
C PRO A 40 8.69 -13.04 6.62
N ASP A 41 9.18 -14.28 6.58
CA ASP A 41 9.67 -14.92 5.35
C ASP A 41 8.63 -15.01 4.23
N ASN A 42 7.36 -15.24 4.60
CA ASN A 42 6.26 -15.32 3.64
C ASN A 42 5.99 -13.99 2.90
N TYR A 43 6.52 -12.85 3.38
CA TYR A 43 6.43 -11.54 2.73
C TYR A 43 7.68 -11.15 1.93
N LYS A 44 8.79 -11.90 2.01
CA LYS A 44 10.05 -11.55 1.31
C LYS A 44 9.88 -11.42 -0.20
N LYS A 45 9.01 -12.24 -0.79
CA LYS A 45 8.65 -12.20 -2.22
C LYS A 45 7.57 -11.16 -2.55
N TYR A 46 6.91 -10.59 -1.55
CA TYR A 46 5.78 -9.67 -1.67
C TYR A 46 6.05 -8.32 -1.00
N LYS A 47 7.22 -7.72 -1.28
CA LYS A 47 7.66 -6.46 -0.65
C LYS A 47 6.61 -5.35 -0.76
N THR A 48 5.96 -5.22 -1.91
CA THR A 48 4.88 -4.23 -2.12
C THR A 48 3.71 -4.43 -1.16
N LEU A 49 3.34 -5.69 -0.89
CA LEU A 49 2.28 -6.01 0.07
C LEU A 49 2.75 -5.75 1.50
N ALA A 50 4.03 -6.00 1.80
CA ALA A 50 4.61 -5.69 3.10
C ALA A 50 4.55 -4.17 3.38
N PHE A 51 4.94 -3.34 2.42
CA PHE A 51 4.79 -1.88 2.52
C PHE A 51 3.33 -1.44 2.67
N ALA A 52 2.41 -2.06 1.92
CA ALA A 52 0.99 -1.74 2.03
C ALA A 52 0.42 -2.06 3.43
N PHE A 53 0.85 -3.18 4.03
CA PHE A 53 0.45 -3.56 5.38
C PHE A 53 1.04 -2.63 6.44
N VAL A 54 2.35 -2.35 6.40
CA VAL A 54 2.98 -1.40 7.33
C VAL A 54 2.35 -0.02 7.21
N GLY A 55 2.09 0.45 5.99
CA GLY A 55 1.35 1.70 5.77
C GLY A 55 -0.07 1.68 6.35
N HIS A 56 -0.76 0.55 6.30
CA HIS A 56 -2.06 0.39 6.93
C HIS A 56 -1.98 0.44 8.47
N VAL A 57 -0.98 -0.22 9.07
CA VAL A 57 -0.73 -0.19 10.51
C VAL A 57 -0.42 1.23 10.97
N LEU A 58 0.47 1.93 10.28
CA LEU A 58 0.84 3.30 10.62
C LEU A 58 -0.34 4.27 10.51
N ASN A 59 -1.30 4.02 9.61
CA ASN A 59 -2.51 4.84 9.52
C ASN A 59 -3.55 4.53 10.60
N THR A 60 -3.56 3.31 11.13
CA THR A 60 -4.57 2.86 12.10
C THR A 60 -4.11 3.01 13.54
N ASP A 61 -2.80 3.10 13.77
CA ASP A 61 -2.19 3.19 15.09
C ASP A 61 -1.54 4.57 15.31
N ASP A 62 -2.01 5.27 16.34
CA ASP A 62 -1.53 6.60 16.74
C ASP A 62 -0.28 6.53 17.64
N THR A 63 0.23 5.34 17.98
CA THR A 63 1.38 5.20 18.88
C THR A 63 2.72 5.55 18.20
N PRO A 64 3.65 6.22 18.91
CA PRO A 64 5.01 6.46 18.42
C PRO A 64 5.76 5.12 18.39
N VAL A 65 6.31 4.72 17.23
CA VAL A 65 6.94 3.40 17.07
C VAL A 65 8.48 3.56 16.99
N ILE A 66 9.21 2.60 17.56
CA ILE A 66 10.68 2.52 17.56
C ILE A 66 11.07 1.14 17.04
N GLU A 67 10.53 0.07 17.63
CA GLU A 67 10.51 -1.31 17.09
C GLU A 67 9.16 -1.93 17.45
N LYS A 68 8.47 -2.57 16.51
CA LYS A 68 7.15 -3.17 16.77
C LYS A 68 7.02 -4.54 16.12
N GLU A 69 6.83 -5.56 16.95
CA GLU A 69 6.32 -6.85 16.49
C GLU A 69 4.87 -6.70 16.05
N LEU A 70 4.61 -7.12 14.81
CA LEU A 70 3.28 -7.09 14.21
C LEU A 70 2.77 -8.52 14.06
N ASP A 71 1.47 -8.69 14.28
CA ASP A 71 0.76 -9.88 13.82
C ASP A 71 0.54 -9.73 12.31
N TRP A 72 1.40 -10.37 11.53
CA TRP A 72 1.39 -10.27 10.07
C TRP A 72 0.29 -11.16 9.49
N PRO A 73 -0.67 -10.59 8.73
CA PRO A 73 -1.74 -11.37 8.10
C PRO A 73 -1.20 -12.20 6.93
N ASP A 74 -2.05 -13.01 6.32
CA ASP A 74 -1.70 -13.66 5.05
C ASP A 74 -1.47 -12.58 3.96
N PRO A 75 -0.39 -12.65 3.15
CA PRO A 75 -0.18 -11.75 2.02
C PRO A 75 -1.37 -11.66 1.06
N ALA A 76 -2.10 -12.75 0.83
CA ALA A 76 -3.31 -12.78 0.01
C ALA A 76 -4.40 -11.86 0.57
N LEU A 77 -4.50 -11.75 1.89
CA LEU A 77 -5.48 -10.89 2.57
C LEU A 77 -5.12 -9.39 2.39
N VAL A 78 -3.83 -9.06 2.39
CA VAL A 78 -3.35 -7.70 2.06
C VAL A 78 -3.60 -7.37 0.58
N TYR A 79 -3.31 -8.31 -0.32
CA TYR A 79 -3.59 -8.17 -1.75
C TYR A 79 -5.08 -7.94 -2.00
N ASN A 80 -5.96 -8.76 -1.42
CA ASN A 80 -7.41 -8.62 -1.54
C ASN A 80 -7.89 -7.26 -1.02
N THR A 81 -7.25 -6.72 0.02
CA THR A 81 -7.55 -5.37 0.54
C THR A 81 -7.20 -4.28 -0.47
N ILE A 82 -6.08 -4.41 -1.19
CA ILE A 82 -5.70 -3.46 -2.24
C ILE A 82 -6.69 -3.54 -3.40
N VAL A 83 -7.03 -4.75 -3.84
CA VAL A 83 -8.00 -4.98 -4.92
C VAL A 83 -9.36 -4.37 -4.56
N ASP A 84 -9.86 -4.66 -3.36
CA ASP A 84 -11.12 -4.09 -2.85
C ASP A 84 -11.09 -2.56 -2.85
N ARG A 85 -9.99 -1.95 -2.39
CA ARG A 85 -9.82 -0.49 -2.41
C ARG A 85 -9.82 0.08 -3.81
N ILE A 86 -9.20 -0.59 -4.78
CA ILE A 86 -9.15 -0.13 -6.17
C ILE A 86 -10.55 -0.22 -6.78
N ILE A 87 -11.21 -1.37 -6.67
CA ILE A 87 -12.58 -1.61 -7.18
C ILE A 87 -13.57 -0.57 -6.64
N ASN A 88 -13.48 -0.27 -5.35
CA ASN A 88 -14.38 0.67 -4.70
C ASN A 88 -13.90 2.14 -4.76
N HIS A 89 -12.79 2.44 -5.44
CA HIS A 89 -12.29 3.82 -5.53
C HIS A 89 -13.12 4.64 -6.52
N PRO A 90 -13.71 5.79 -6.11
CA PRO A 90 -14.62 6.57 -6.96
C PRO A 90 -14.03 6.97 -8.32
N GLU A 91 -12.73 7.27 -8.36
CA GLU A 91 -12.06 7.66 -9.60
C GLU A 91 -11.52 6.48 -10.42
N LEU A 92 -11.28 5.31 -9.81
CA LEU A 92 -10.67 4.16 -10.49
C LEU A 92 -11.70 3.14 -10.95
N SER A 93 -12.83 3.02 -10.26
CA SER A 93 -13.84 1.98 -10.51
C SER A 93 -14.26 1.89 -11.98
N GLN A 94 -14.38 3.03 -12.65
CA GLN A 94 -14.73 3.13 -14.08
C GLN A 94 -13.60 2.74 -15.06
N PHE A 95 -12.35 2.66 -14.60
CA PHE A 95 -11.17 2.32 -15.42
C PHE A 95 -10.66 0.90 -15.17
N ILE A 96 -11.25 0.17 -14.22
CA ILE A 96 -10.83 -1.18 -13.89
C ILE A 96 -11.36 -2.14 -14.94
N SER A 97 -10.43 -2.82 -15.60
CA SER A 97 -10.72 -3.91 -16.51
C SER A 97 -10.22 -5.25 -15.94
N VAL A 98 -10.73 -6.35 -16.49
CA VAL A 98 -10.21 -7.70 -16.19
C VAL A 98 -8.71 -7.77 -16.47
N ALA A 99 -8.25 -7.14 -17.56
CA ALA A 99 -6.83 -7.07 -17.91
C ALA A 99 -6.01 -6.30 -16.87
N PHE A 100 -6.53 -5.19 -16.35
CA PHE A 100 -5.87 -4.43 -15.28
C PHE A 100 -5.71 -5.27 -14.00
N ILE A 101 -6.77 -5.96 -13.56
CA ILE A 101 -6.70 -6.81 -12.36
C ILE A 101 -5.75 -8.01 -12.58
N SER A 102 -5.73 -8.58 -13.78
CA SER A 102 -4.79 -9.65 -14.13
C SER A 102 -3.34 -9.16 -14.07
N GLN A 103 -3.05 -7.99 -14.64
CA GLN A 103 -1.73 -7.37 -14.56
C GLN A 103 -1.33 -7.03 -13.12
N LEU A 104 -2.26 -6.52 -12.32
CA LEU A 104 -2.04 -6.25 -10.91
C LEU A 104 -1.67 -7.54 -10.16
N LYS A 105 -2.40 -8.63 -10.39
CA LYS A 105 -2.09 -9.94 -9.82
C LYS A 105 -0.69 -10.41 -10.23
N ALA A 106 -0.36 -10.34 -11.51
CA ALA A 106 0.97 -10.74 -12.00
C ALA A 106 2.10 -9.89 -11.41
N THR A 107 1.84 -8.63 -11.07
CA THR A 107 2.88 -7.71 -10.60
C THR A 107 3.13 -7.78 -9.09
N ILE A 108 2.07 -7.90 -8.28
CA ILE A 108 2.19 -7.78 -6.81
C ILE A 108 1.60 -8.97 -6.03
N GLY A 109 0.93 -9.90 -6.71
CA GLY A 109 0.24 -11.03 -6.09
C GLY A 109 0.47 -12.35 -6.81
N GLU A 110 1.59 -12.49 -7.51
CA GLU A 110 1.95 -13.71 -8.23
C GLU A 110 2.08 -14.87 -7.25
N GLY A 111 1.44 -16.01 -7.54
CA GLY A 111 1.50 -17.18 -6.67
C GLY A 111 0.67 -17.11 -5.39
N LEU A 112 -0.10 -16.02 -5.15
CA LEU A 112 -1.03 -15.96 -4.04
C LEU A 112 -2.32 -16.74 -4.31
N ASP A 113 -2.79 -17.46 -3.28
CA ASP A 113 -4.12 -18.07 -3.30
C ASP A 113 -5.19 -17.01 -3.03
N ILE A 114 -5.83 -16.56 -4.11
CA ILE A 114 -6.90 -15.55 -4.06
C ILE A 114 -8.20 -16.09 -3.42
N ASN A 115 -8.28 -17.39 -3.12
CA ASN A 115 -9.44 -17.97 -2.43
C ASN A 115 -9.44 -17.69 -0.92
N VAL A 116 -8.36 -17.14 -0.36
CA VAL A 116 -8.32 -16.63 1.02
C VAL A 116 -9.38 -15.54 1.16
N LYS A 117 -10.49 -15.88 1.82
CA LYS A 117 -11.64 -14.96 1.97
C LYS A 117 -11.33 -13.89 3.00
N GLY A 118 -11.55 -12.64 2.65
CA GLY A 118 -11.51 -11.50 3.57
C GLY A 118 -10.65 -10.34 3.08
N THR A 119 -10.69 -9.26 3.87
CA THR A 119 -9.82 -8.09 3.75
C THR A 119 -9.33 -7.72 5.15
N LEU A 120 -8.31 -6.87 5.26
CA LEU A 120 -7.82 -6.39 6.55
C LEU A 120 -8.98 -5.70 7.26
N ASN A 121 -9.30 -6.16 8.48
CA ASN A 121 -10.38 -5.61 9.30
C ASN A 121 -10.25 -4.09 9.39
N ARG A 122 -11.20 -3.35 8.83
CA ARG A 122 -11.38 -1.94 9.15
C ARG A 122 -11.77 -1.89 10.62
N ARG A 123 -10.83 -1.62 11.55
CA ARG A 123 -11.20 -1.18 12.90
C ARG A 123 -11.99 0.11 12.76
N GLY A 124 -13.32 0.02 12.71
CA GLY A 124 -14.31 0.99 13.19
C GLY A 124 -14.22 2.47 12.76
N LYS A 125 -13.31 2.87 11.88
CA LYS A 125 -13.26 4.20 11.29
C LYS A 125 -13.47 3.97 9.80
N GLY A 126 -14.74 3.80 9.40
CA GLY A 126 -15.14 3.93 8.01
C GLY A 126 -14.45 5.17 7.43
N ILE A 127 -13.98 5.07 6.18
CA ILE A 127 -13.23 6.12 5.47
C ILE A 127 -13.84 7.47 5.84
N ARG A 128 -13.27 8.18 6.82
CA ARG A 128 -13.60 9.58 7.03
C ARG A 128 -12.93 10.24 5.85
N ARG A 129 -13.75 10.53 4.84
CA ARG A 129 -13.44 11.41 3.71
C ARG A 129 -12.42 12.43 4.22
N PRO A 130 -11.18 12.49 3.72
CA PRO A 130 -10.44 13.69 3.95
C PRO A 130 -11.21 14.79 3.20
N LYS A 131 -11.90 15.65 3.95
CA LYS A 131 -12.48 16.89 3.41
C LYS A 131 -11.29 17.73 2.97
N GLY A 132 -10.97 17.66 1.68
CA GLY A 132 -9.94 18.48 1.03
C GLY A 132 -8.53 18.24 1.55
N VAL A 133 -7.84 17.18 1.12
CA VAL A 133 -6.36 17.23 1.12
C VAL A 133 -5.95 18.00 -0.13
N PHE A 134 -5.67 19.29 0.02
CA PHE A 134 -4.86 20.01 -0.94
C PHE A 134 -3.42 19.53 -0.79
N PHE A 135 -2.87 18.91 -1.83
CA PHE A 135 -1.48 18.47 -1.86
C PHE A 135 -0.56 19.69 -1.98
N ARG A 136 -0.09 20.24 -0.85
CA ARG A 136 1.23 20.89 -0.80
C ARG A 136 2.23 19.79 -0.53
N TYR A 137 2.81 19.18 -1.57
CA TYR A 137 4.11 18.48 -1.60
C TYR A 137 4.21 17.75 -2.95
N MET A 138 4.18 18.49 -4.05
CA MET A 138 4.67 18.03 -5.37
C MET A 138 5.74 18.99 -5.92
N GLU A 139 6.51 19.61 -5.03
CA GLU A 139 7.67 20.43 -5.40
C GLU A 139 8.93 19.94 -4.67
N SER A 140 9.11 18.63 -4.54
CA SER A 140 10.42 18.08 -4.17
C SER A 140 11.17 17.71 -5.45
N PRO A 141 12.29 18.39 -5.78
CA PRO A 141 13.10 18.10 -6.96
C PRO A 141 13.63 16.66 -7.01
N PHE A 142 13.58 15.92 -5.89
CA PHE A 142 14.02 14.52 -5.83
C PHE A 142 13.11 13.55 -6.62
N VAL A 143 11.84 13.86 -6.86
CA VAL A 143 10.93 12.97 -7.59
C VAL A 143 10.98 13.20 -9.11
N ASN A 144 11.33 14.41 -9.55
CA ASN A 144 11.37 14.75 -10.98
C ASN A 144 12.60 14.22 -11.74
N ALA A 145 13.69 13.87 -11.04
CA ALA A 145 14.93 13.43 -11.69
C ALA A 145 14.91 11.99 -12.24
N LYS A 146 13.86 11.20 -11.99
CA LYS A 146 13.76 9.80 -12.44
C LYS A 146 12.66 9.50 -13.47
N VAL A 147 12.00 10.54 -14.00
CA VAL A 147 10.99 10.38 -15.07
C VAL A 147 11.50 10.89 -16.43
N THR A 148 12.73 11.42 -16.50
CA THR A 148 13.33 11.95 -17.74
C THR A 148 14.73 11.42 -18.05
N ALA A 149 15.14 10.29 -17.47
CA ALA A 149 16.35 9.57 -17.86
C ALA A 149 16.02 8.17 -18.39
#